data_AF-A0AAW2G3J0-F1
#
_entry.id   AF-A0AAW2G3J0-F1
#
_cell.length_a   1.000
_cell.length_b   1.000
_cell.length_c   1.000
_cell.angle_alpha   90.00
_cell.angle_beta   90.00
_cell.angle_gamma   90.00
#
_symmetry.space_group_name_H-M   'P 1'
#
loop_
_entity.id
_entity.type
_entity.pdbx_description
1 polymer ?
#
loop_
_entity_poly.entity_id
_entity_poly.type
_entity_poly.pdbx_seq_one_letter_code
_entity_poly.pdbx_strand_id
1 'polypeptide(L)'
;MFEGHDTTAAGSSFALCVLGYLQDIQARVHEEIDAIFGDSNRQCTFQDTLEMKYLEKVIMETLRLFPPVPLIARQLNQDVKLGTLYV
;
A
#
# COMPACT_ATOMS: atom_id res chain seq x y z
N MET A 1 -15.63 13.60 0.76
CA MET A 1 -14.58 13.11 -0.14
C MET A 1 -14.14 11.77 0.46
N PHE A 2 -14.67 10.63 -0.01
CA PHE A 2 -14.68 9.38 0.78
C PHE A 2 -13.67 8.32 0.29
N GLU A 3 -13.28 8.33 -0.99
CA GLU A 3 -12.48 7.22 -1.54
C GLU A 3 -11.01 7.59 -1.67
N GLY A 4 -10.65 8.53 -2.56
CA GLY A 4 -9.24 8.88 -2.78
C GLY A 4 -8.55 9.57 -1.59
N HIS A 5 -9.30 10.20 -0.69
CA HIS A 5 -8.74 10.91 0.46
C HIS A 5 -8.60 9.97 1.66
N ASP A 6 -9.70 9.44 2.18
CA ASP A 6 -9.69 8.70 3.44
C ASP A 6 -8.91 7.38 3.34
N THR A 7 -9.04 6.65 2.22
CA THR A 7 -8.31 5.39 2.03
C THR A 7 -6.81 5.61 1.86
N THR A 8 -6.41 6.62 1.06
CA THR A 8 -5.00 6.98 0.87
C THR A 8 -4.38 7.53 2.14
N ALA A 9 -5.10 8.38 2.88
CA ALA A 9 -4.62 8.93 4.16
C ALA A 9 -4.37 7.82 5.18
N ALA A 10 -5.32 6.89 5.34
CA ALA A 10 -5.14 5.73 6.22
C ALA A 10 -3.97 4.84 5.76
N GLY A 11 -3.92 4.47 4.48
CA GLY A 11 -2.86 3.63 3.92
C GLY A 11 -1.46 4.23 4.11
N SER A 12 -1.29 5.50 3.77
CA SER A 12 -0.01 6.22 3.95
C SER A 12 0.36 6.37 5.42
N SER A 13 -0.62 6.61 6.31
CA SER A 13 -0.35 6.72 7.75
C SER A 13 0.19 5.40 8.32
N PHE A 14 -0.43 4.26 7.97
CA PHE A 14 0.08 2.96 8.39
C PHE A 14 1.46 2.65 7.80
N ALA A 15 1.70 2.98 6.52
CA ALA A 15 3.00 2.74 5.89
C ALA A 15 4.11 3.51 6.60
N LEU A 16 3.85 4.78 6.94
CA LEU A 16 4.79 5.61 7.73
C LEU A 16 5.01 5.04 9.14
N CYS A 17 3.98 4.56 9.82
CA CYS A 17 4.12 3.89 11.11
C CYS A 17 4.96 2.61 11.02
N VAL A 18 4.75 1.78 10.00
CA VAL A 18 5.53 0.55 9.76
C VAL A 18 7.00 0.88 9.51
N LEU A 19 7.29 1.87 8.65
CA LEU A 19 8.65 2.31 8.38
C LEU A 19 9.31 2.89 9.65
N GLY A 20 8.59 3.72 10.41
CA GLY A 20 9.09 4.26 11.67
C GLY A 20 9.38 3.20 12.73
N TYR A 21 8.69 2.06 12.70
CA TYR A 21 8.94 0.93 13.60
C TYR A 21 10.05 -0.02 13.10
N LEU A 22 10.09 -0.29 11.79
CA LEU A 22 11.03 -1.22 11.15
C LEU A 22 12.19 -0.47 10.47
N GLN A 23 13.17 -0.07 11.28
CA GLN A 23 14.28 0.78 10.85
C GLN A 23 15.16 0.14 9.75
N ASP A 24 15.30 -1.19 9.74
CA ASP A 24 16.02 -1.92 8.69
C ASP A 24 15.29 -1.86 7.35
N ILE A 25 13.95 -1.95 7.36
CA ILE A 25 13.11 -1.80 6.16
C ILE A 25 13.14 -0.35 5.68
N GLN A 26 13.05 0.61 6.59
CA GLN A 26 13.19 2.03 6.26
C GLN A 26 14.54 2.32 5.59
N ALA A 27 15.66 1.81 6.13
CA ALA A 27 16.98 1.99 5.54
C ALA A 27 17.04 1.48 4.10
N ARG A 28 16.46 0.30 3.83
CA ARG A 28 16.41 -0.28 2.47
C ARG A 28 15.54 0.52 1.50
N VAL A 29 14.45 1.13 1.97
CA VAL A 29 13.66 2.08 1.17
C VAL A 29 14.52 3.30 0.82
N HIS A 30 15.25 3.87 1.79
CA HIS A 30 16.15 4.98 1.52
C HIS A 30 17.25 4.61 0.51
N GLU A 31 17.88 3.45 0.65
CA GLU A 31 18.88 2.95 -0.32
C GLU A 31 18.31 2.86 -1.75
N GLU A 32 17.06 2.41 -1.90
CA GLU A 32 16.38 2.39 -3.21
C GLU A 32 16.17 3.81 -3.76
N ILE A 33 15.71 4.75 -2.93
CA ILE A 33 15.51 6.14 -3.35
C ILE A 33 16.85 6.79 -3.73
N ASP A 34 17.90 6.58 -2.94
CA ASP A 34 19.25 7.09 -3.23
C ASP A 34 19.80 6.49 -4.53
N ALA A 35 19.50 5.22 -4.84
CA ALA A 35 19.90 4.60 -6.11
C ALA A 35 19.16 5.18 -7.33
N ILE A 36 17.91 5.64 -7.18
CA ILE A 36 17.11 6.24 -8.26
C ILE A 36 17.50 7.70 -8.52
N PHE A 37 17.74 8.47 -7.45
CA PHE A 37 17.95 9.92 -7.56
C PHE A 37 19.41 10.35 -7.43
N GLY A 38 20.25 9.58 -6.74
CA GLY A 38 21.63 9.97 -6.42
C GLY A 38 21.67 11.35 -5.76
N ASP A 39 22.60 12.20 -6.21
CA ASP A 39 22.72 13.60 -5.76
C ASP A 39 21.76 14.57 -6.47
N SER A 40 20.81 14.06 -7.26
CA SER A 40 19.91 14.91 -8.05
C SER A 40 18.80 15.53 -7.22
N ASN A 41 18.66 16.85 -7.29
CA ASN A 41 17.53 17.59 -6.72
C ASN A 41 16.36 17.78 -7.71
N ARG A 42 16.31 16.99 -8.79
CA ARG A 42 15.21 17.07 -9.76
C ARG A 42 13.89 16.61 -9.12
N GLN A 43 12.78 17.07 -9.67
CA GLN A 43 11.46 16.58 -9.28
C GLN A 43 11.30 15.08 -9.66
N CYS A 44 10.56 14.36 -8.82
CA CYS A 44 10.13 12.99 -9.13
C CYS A 44 9.21 13.00 -10.35
N THR A 45 9.47 12.11 -11.30
CA THR A 45 8.63 11.85 -12.45
C THR A 45 7.84 10.57 -12.23
N PHE A 46 6.81 10.35 -13.06
CA PHE A 46 6.08 9.09 -13.04
C PHE A 46 6.99 7.88 -13.35
N GLN A 47 7.98 8.04 -14.23
CA GLN A 47 8.89 6.95 -14.59
C GLN A 47 9.72 6.48 -13.39
N ASP A 48 10.10 7.39 -12.49
CA ASP A 48 10.85 7.04 -11.27
C ASP A 48 10.02 6.16 -10.34
N THR A 49 8.71 6.40 -10.26
CA THR A 49 7.82 5.60 -9.40
C THR A 49 7.73 4.14 -9.84
N LEU A 50 8.01 3.84 -11.12
CA LEU A 50 8.08 2.48 -11.64
C LEU A 50 9.35 1.74 -11.21
N GLU A 51 10.39 2.48 -10.79
CA GLU A 51 11.63 1.92 -10.26
C GLU A 51 11.62 1.76 -8.73
N MET A 52 10.64 2.34 -8.02
CA MET A 52 10.46 2.24 -6.57
C MET A 52 9.86 0.87 -6.13
N LYS A 53 10.48 -0.22 -6.60
CA LYS A 53 9.95 -1.60 -6.50
C LYS A 53 9.93 -2.11 -5.07
N TYR A 54 10.87 -1.70 -4.23
CA TYR A 54 10.94 -2.09 -2.83
C TYR A 54 9.94 -1.28 -2.00
N LEU A 55 9.86 0.04 -2.22
CA LEU A 55 8.83 0.87 -1.60
C LEU A 55 7.42 0.39 -1.96
N GLU A 56 7.17 0.02 -3.23
CA GLU A 56 5.89 -0.56 -3.64
C GLU A 56 5.58 -1.84 -2.85
N LYS A 57 6.55 -2.74 -2.66
CA LYS A 57 6.37 -3.94 -1.82
C LYS A 57 6.02 -3.59 -0.38
N VAL A 58 6.65 -2.56 0.20
CA VAL A 58 6.34 -2.10 1.57
C VAL A 58 4.91 -1.56 1.64
N ILE A 59 4.48 -0.77 0.65
CA ILE A 59 3.11 -0.26 0.57
C ILE A 59 2.12 -1.43 0.46
N MET A 60 2.37 -2.39 -0.43
CA MET A 60 1.50 -3.55 -0.63
C MET A 60 1.41 -4.43 0.62
N GLU A 61 2.53 -4.65 1.31
CA GLU A 61 2.55 -5.42 2.56
C GLU A 61 1.84 -4.68 3.69
N THR A 62 1.96 -3.36 3.74
CA THR A 62 1.19 -2.53 4.67
C THR A 62 -0.30 -2.65 4.38
N LEU A 63 -0.73 -2.58 3.12
CA LEU A 63 -2.14 -2.74 2.75
C LEU A 63 -2.67 -4.16 3.02
N ARG A 64 -1.81 -5.18 2.94
CA ARG A 64 -2.15 -6.56 3.32
C ARG A 64 -2.40 -6.70 4.83
N LEU A 65 -1.60 -6.02 5.66
CA LEU A 65 -1.70 -6.07 7.12
C LEU A 65 -2.78 -5.12 7.68
N PHE A 66 -2.90 -3.94 7.08
CA PHE A 66 -3.73 -2.82 7.55
C PHE A 66 -4.57 -2.23 6.39
N PRO A 67 -5.51 -3.00 5.83
CA PRO A 67 -6.33 -2.53 4.71
C PRO A 67 -7.23 -1.37 5.16
N PRO A 68 -7.21 -0.20 4.47
CA PRO A 68 -8.09 0.93 4.80
C PRO A 68 -9.58 0.60 4.74
N VAL A 69 -9.97 -0.36 3.89
CA VAL A 69 -11.34 -0.86 3.78
C VAL A 69 -11.34 -2.36 4.10
N PRO A 70 -11.56 -2.74 5.38
CA PRO A 70 -11.39 -4.13 5.82
C PRO A 70 -12.57 -5.05 5.47
N LEU A 71 -13.70 -4.50 5.01
CA LEU A 71 -14.92 -5.26 4.75
C LEU A 71 -15.48 -4.94 3.36
N ILE A 72 -15.82 -5.99 2.62
CA ILE A 72 -16.61 -5.93 1.40
C ILE A 72 -17.85 -6.79 1.61
N ALA A 73 -19.04 -6.20 1.50
CA ALA A 73 -20.31 -6.88 1.72
C ALA A 73 -21.17 -6.96 0.44
N ARG A 74 -22.05 -7.96 0.37
CA ARG A 74 -23.05 -8.15 -0.68
C ARG A 74 -24.37 -8.57 -0.05
N GLN A 75 -25.47 -8.17 -0.67
CA GLN A 75 -26.80 -8.72 -0.39
C GLN A 75 -27.16 -9.68 -1.50
N LEU A 76 -27.60 -10.89 -1.14
CA LEU A 76 -27.97 -11.93 -2.10
C LEU A 76 -29.41 -11.72 -2.57
N ASN A 77 -29.60 -11.86 -3.89
CA ASN A 77 -30.92 -11.80 -4.52
C ASN A 77 -31.47 -13.20 -4.83
N GLN A 78 -30.66 -14.23 -4.66
CA GLN A 78 -30.97 -15.65 -4.83
C GLN A 78 -29.91 -16.48 -4.09
N ASP A 79 -30.26 -17.71 -3.75
CA ASP A 79 -29.34 -18.64 -3.08
C ASP A 79 -28.09 -18.90 -3.93
N VAL A 80 -26.92 -18.84 -3.30
CA VAL A 80 -25.62 -19.07 -3.95
C VAL A 80 -24.91 -20.25 -3.29
N LYS A 81 -24.46 -21.22 -4.08
CA LYS A 81 -23.64 -22.32 -3.59
C LYS A 81 -22.22 -21.85 -3.30
N LEU A 82 -21.82 -21.83 -2.04
CA LEU A 82 -20.44 -21.61 -1.58
C LEU A 82 -19.88 -22.92 -1.01
N GLY A 83 -18.97 -23.56 -1.77
CA GLY A 83 -18.43 -24.87 -1.42
C GLY A 83 -19.53 -25.93 -1.36
N THR A 84 -19.78 -26.49 -0.18
CA THR A 84 -20.83 -27.50 0.06
C THR A 84 -22.12 -26.90 0.63
N LEU A 85 -22.15 -25.59 0.92
CA LEU A 85 -23.30 -24.90 1.52
C LEU A 85 -24.00 -24.01 0.49
N TYR A 86 -25.28 -23.73 0.71
CA TYR A 86 -26.00 -22.64 0.05
C TYR A 86 -26.12 -21.49 1.05
N VAL A 87 -25.78 -20.28 0.62
CA VAL A 87 -25.94 -19.02 1.37
C VAL A 87 -26.92 -18.09 0.66
#